data_AF-A0A8I6S9J8-F1
#
_entry.id   AF-A0A8I6S9J8-F1
#
_cell.length_a   1.000
_cell.length_b   1.000
_cell.length_c   1.000
_cell.angle_alpha   90.00
_cell.angle_beta   90.00
_cell.angle_gamma   90.00
#
_symmetry.space_group_name_H-M   'P 1'
#
loop_
_entity.id
_entity.type
_entity.pdbx_description
1 polymer ?
#
loop_
_entity_poly.entity_id
_entity_poly.type
_entity_poly.pdbx_seq_one_letter_code
_entity_poly.pdbx_strand_id
1 'polypeptide(L)'
;MGQIITRSEKARRLYEYSKWRKFLQNEMNATDKSLAVALEVVEFLKENFREEGLFRYSGRCDTRQKILTCMIKGDKVSIKPLLQRSTIIECASALQTFIRYLKQPIIPVRVQQLVLADNPGIPENLVASDALGLLQQDLSGPHLELLLSLFELIYLICSNYHRNEFTCVSLPITLLPTFFNIKQPWGQKWRQVATRFHELIIKAPEWSRQKKHYLYNSDAPIGYHSYINLLRQRIVAH
;
A
#
# COMPACT_ATOMS: atom_id res chain seq x y z
N MET A 1 34.49 -12.29 8.62
CA MET A 1 35.14 -11.06 9.13
C MET A 1 34.12 -9.94 9.17
N GLY A 2 33.61 -9.59 10.35
CA GLY A 2 32.68 -8.47 10.50
C GLY A 2 33.44 -7.15 10.50
N GLN A 3 33.14 -6.25 9.56
CA GLN A 3 33.72 -4.91 9.56
C GLN A 3 33.25 -4.15 10.80
N ILE A 4 34.20 -3.70 11.62
CA ILE A 4 33.96 -2.85 12.78
C ILE A 4 33.62 -1.45 12.24
N ILE A 5 32.34 -1.11 12.23
CA ILE A 5 31.88 0.23 11.83
C ILE A 5 32.29 1.22 12.93
N THR A 6 33.06 2.23 12.55
CA THR A 6 33.57 3.24 13.49
C THR A 6 32.42 4.12 14.03
N ARG A 7 32.57 4.67 15.25
CA ARG A 7 31.55 5.55 15.87
C ARG A 7 31.25 6.78 15.00
N SER A 8 32.23 7.32 14.29
CA SER A 8 32.08 8.46 13.37
C SER A 8 31.22 8.10 12.15
N GLU A 9 31.38 6.90 11.61
CA GLU A 9 30.64 6.42 10.45
C GLU A 9 29.19 6.07 10.77
N LYS A 10 28.94 5.55 11.98
CA LYS A 10 27.59 5.39 12.52
C LYS A 10 26.88 6.74 12.71
N ALA A 11 27.58 7.74 13.23
CA ALA A 11 27.04 9.10 13.41
C ALA A 11 26.73 9.76 12.06
N ARG A 12 27.61 9.62 11.07
CA ARG A 12 27.39 10.13 9.70
C ARG A 12 26.17 9.48 9.05
N ARG A 13 26.00 8.16 9.16
CA ARG A 13 24.82 7.44 8.64
C ARG A 13 23.52 7.91 9.30
N LEU A 14 23.54 8.15 10.61
CA LEU A 14 22.38 8.69 11.33
C LEU A 14 22.04 10.12 10.90
N TYR A 15 23.04 10.96 10.70
CA TYR A 15 22.86 12.31 10.20
C TYR A 15 22.27 12.31 8.78
N GLU A 16 22.86 11.54 7.86
CA GLU A 16 22.36 11.41 6.49
C GLU A 16 20.95 10.84 6.47
N TYR A 17 20.65 9.83 7.31
CA TYR A 17 19.29 9.30 7.47
C TYR A 17 18.30 10.37 7.95
N SER A 18 18.67 11.22 8.91
CA SER A 18 17.81 12.29 9.41
C SER A 18 17.51 13.35 8.34
N LYS A 19 18.53 13.72 7.54
CA LYS A 19 18.39 14.64 6.41
C LYS A 19 17.51 14.04 5.32
N TRP A 20 17.73 12.77 5.00
CA TRP A 20 16.93 12.02 4.04
C TRP A 20 15.45 11.89 4.46
N ARG A 21 15.20 11.68 5.75
CA ARG A 21 13.84 11.63 6.29
C ARG A 21 13.11 12.97 6.13
N LYS A 22 13.79 14.09 6.39
CA LYS A 22 13.23 15.44 6.19
C LYS A 22 12.95 15.71 4.71
N PHE A 23 13.85 15.28 3.81
CA PHE A 23 13.64 15.37 2.37
C PHE A 23 12.37 14.60 1.95
N LEU A 24 12.22 13.35 2.38
CA LEU A 24 11.04 12.53 2.08
C LEU A 24 9.73 13.17 2.55
N GLN A 25 9.73 13.80 3.72
CA GLN A 25 8.53 14.43 4.27
C GLN A 25 8.10 15.71 3.53
N ASN A 26 9.03 16.40 2.87
CA ASN A 26 8.77 17.71 2.27
C ASN A 26 8.59 17.66 0.74
N GLU A 27 9.25 16.72 0.05
CA GLU A 27 9.37 16.76 -1.41
C GLU A 27 8.69 15.61 -2.16
N MET A 28 8.19 14.58 -1.47
CA MET A 28 7.73 13.38 -2.17
C MET A 28 6.29 13.52 -2.72
N ASN A 29 6.19 14.15 -3.89
CA ASN A 29 4.99 14.17 -4.72
C ASN A 29 4.96 12.90 -5.60
N ALA A 30 3.86 12.14 -5.56
CA ALA A 30 3.66 11.05 -6.50
C ALA A 30 3.39 11.63 -7.90
N THR A 31 4.32 11.40 -8.83
CA THR A 31 4.05 11.56 -10.26
C THR A 31 3.61 10.24 -10.86
N ASP A 32 2.90 10.25 -11.99
CA ASP A 32 2.52 9.02 -12.69
C ASP A 32 3.72 8.12 -13.01
N LYS A 33 4.88 8.73 -13.33
CA LYS A 33 6.13 7.99 -13.56
C LYS A 33 6.63 7.31 -12.28
N SER A 34 6.57 8.01 -11.15
CA SER A 34 6.95 7.45 -9.85
C SER A 34 6.04 6.28 -9.45
N LEU A 35 4.72 6.45 -9.66
CA LEU A 35 3.73 5.41 -9.40
C LEU A 35 3.91 4.19 -10.30
N ALA A 36 4.23 4.40 -11.58
CA ALA A 36 4.51 3.30 -12.52
C ALA A 36 5.74 2.48 -12.11
N VAL A 37 6.82 3.14 -11.64
CA VAL A 37 8.00 2.41 -11.12
C VAL A 37 7.67 1.68 -9.81
N ALA A 38 6.89 2.29 -8.92
CA ALA A 38 6.42 1.62 -7.72
C ALA A 38 5.56 0.38 -8.06
N LEU A 39 4.74 0.45 -9.11
CA LEU A 39 3.96 -0.68 -9.59
C LEU A 39 4.85 -1.81 -10.10
N GLU A 40 5.94 -1.52 -10.82
CA GLU A 40 6.92 -2.56 -11.22
C GLU A 40 7.55 -3.25 -10.01
N VAL A 41 7.85 -2.50 -8.95
CA VAL A 41 8.33 -3.09 -7.69
C VAL A 41 7.26 -3.98 -7.07
N VAL A 42 5.99 -3.58 -7.08
CA VAL A 42 4.88 -4.38 -6.57
C VAL A 42 4.72 -5.69 -7.34
N GLU A 43 4.72 -5.64 -8.68
CA GLU A 43 4.60 -6.85 -9.50
C GLU A 43 5.77 -7.80 -9.28
N PHE A 44 7.01 -7.28 -9.19
CA PHE A 44 8.17 -8.08 -8.81
C PHE A 44 8.00 -8.75 -7.43
N LEU A 45 7.45 -8.02 -6.44
CA LEU A 45 7.18 -8.59 -5.12
C LEU A 45 6.05 -9.61 -5.15
N LYS A 46 5.05 -9.46 -6.02
CA LYS A 46 3.97 -10.44 -6.20
C LYS A 46 4.50 -11.76 -6.76
N GLU A 47 5.47 -11.72 -7.67
CA GLU A 47 6.15 -12.93 -8.15
C GLU A 47 6.97 -13.63 -7.05
N ASN A 48 7.40 -12.87 -6.03
CA ASN A 48 8.28 -13.32 -4.96
C ASN A 48 7.62 -13.26 -3.56
N PHE A 49 6.29 -13.29 -3.49
CA PHE A 49 5.51 -13.09 -2.26
C PHE A 49 5.78 -14.13 -1.16
N ARG A 50 6.45 -15.23 -1.51
CA ARG A 50 6.82 -16.32 -0.60
C ARG A 50 8.10 -16.03 0.18
N GLU A 51 8.81 -14.95 -0.12
CA GLU A 51 10.01 -14.54 0.62
C GLU A 51 9.65 -14.20 2.08
N GLU A 52 10.44 -14.70 3.02
CA GLU A 52 10.20 -14.48 4.43
C GLU A 52 10.63 -13.08 4.87
N GLY A 53 9.80 -12.42 5.68
CA GLY A 53 10.12 -11.12 6.25
C GLY A 53 9.88 -9.91 5.34
N LEU A 54 9.17 -10.08 4.23
CA LEU A 54 8.58 -8.99 3.45
C LEU A 54 7.89 -7.97 4.39
N PHE A 55 8.20 -6.69 4.21
CA PHE A 55 7.71 -5.55 5.00
C PHE A 55 8.06 -5.55 6.51
N ARG A 56 8.78 -6.56 7.00
CA ARG A 56 9.26 -6.64 8.39
C ARG A 56 10.73 -6.28 8.49
N TYR A 57 11.55 -6.77 7.57
CA TYR A 57 12.97 -6.48 7.54
C TYR A 57 13.29 -5.32 6.62
N SER A 58 14.36 -4.60 6.97
CA SER A 58 14.81 -3.42 6.24
C SER A 58 15.78 -3.76 5.10
N GLY A 59 16.50 -4.88 5.17
CA GLY A 59 17.57 -5.24 4.23
C GLY A 59 18.73 -4.23 4.23
N ARG A 60 19.57 -4.29 3.19
CA ARG A 60 20.75 -3.43 3.01
C ARG A 60 20.33 -1.98 2.74
N CYS A 61 20.84 -1.06 3.57
CA CYS A 61 20.48 0.36 3.53
C CYS A 61 20.75 1.00 2.16
N ASP A 62 21.95 0.79 1.61
CA ASP A 62 22.38 1.45 0.37
C ASP A 62 21.54 0.98 -0.83
N THR A 63 21.27 -0.32 -0.92
CA THR A 63 20.40 -0.89 -1.96
C THR A 63 18.97 -0.38 -1.83
N ARG A 64 18.40 -0.39 -0.62
CA ARG A 64 17.06 0.15 -0.36
C ARG A 64 16.95 1.62 -0.78
N GLN A 65 17.97 2.43 -0.50
CA GLN A 65 18.00 3.84 -0.87
C GLN A 65 18.10 4.04 -2.38
N LYS A 66 18.86 3.21 -3.10
CA LYS A 66 18.90 3.23 -4.57
C LYS A 66 17.54 2.90 -5.20
N ILE A 67 16.89 1.84 -4.72
CA ILE A 67 15.54 1.44 -5.18
C ILE A 67 14.54 2.57 -4.92
N LEU A 68 14.52 3.11 -3.69
CA LEU A 68 13.65 4.23 -3.34
C LEU A 68 13.91 5.47 -4.21
N THR A 69 15.17 5.77 -4.50
CA THR A 69 15.54 6.87 -5.39
C THR A 69 14.99 6.66 -6.81
N CYS A 70 15.05 5.44 -7.33
CA CYS A 70 14.48 5.11 -8.64
C CYS A 70 12.96 5.30 -8.66
N MET A 71 12.24 4.86 -7.61
CA MET A 71 10.80 5.10 -7.46
C MET A 71 10.47 6.59 -7.41
N ILE A 72 11.16 7.37 -6.57
CA ILE A 72 10.90 8.81 -6.44
C ILE A 72 11.09 9.52 -7.79
N LYS A 73 12.18 9.21 -8.52
CA LYS A 73 12.48 9.81 -9.82
C LYS A 73 11.62 9.28 -10.98
N GLY A 74 10.90 8.17 -10.79
CA GLY A 74 10.23 7.47 -11.88
C GLY A 74 11.22 6.89 -12.91
N ASP A 75 12.42 6.47 -12.46
CA ASP A 75 13.46 5.92 -13.33
C ASP A 75 13.25 4.42 -13.57
N LYS A 76 12.51 4.12 -14.63
CA LYS A 76 12.20 2.77 -15.11
C LYS A 76 13.40 2.00 -15.66
N VAL A 77 14.48 2.68 -16.07
CA VAL A 77 15.66 1.99 -16.61
C VAL A 77 16.53 1.49 -15.47
N SER A 78 16.81 2.35 -14.50
CA SER A 78 17.69 2.03 -13.37
C SER A 78 17.07 1.06 -12.36
N ILE A 79 15.74 0.97 -12.28
CA ILE A 79 15.07 0.03 -11.36
C ILE A 79 15.25 -1.43 -11.79
N LYS A 80 15.21 -1.74 -13.09
CA LYS A 80 15.23 -3.11 -13.63
C LYS A 80 16.39 -3.98 -13.11
N PRO A 81 17.67 -3.56 -13.18
CA PRO A 81 18.76 -4.38 -12.66
C PRO A 81 18.73 -4.53 -11.13
N LEU A 82 17.95 -3.70 -10.42
CA LEU A 82 17.75 -3.80 -8.98
C LEU A 82 16.63 -4.76 -8.59
N LEU A 83 15.75 -5.18 -9.52
CA LEU A 83 14.66 -6.15 -9.27
C LEU A 83 15.16 -7.57 -9.46
N GLN A 84 15.78 -8.13 -8.43
CA GLN A 84 16.39 -9.47 -8.46
C GLN A 84 16.20 -10.18 -7.12
N ARG A 85 16.37 -11.51 -7.09
CA ARG A 85 16.12 -12.30 -5.86
C ARG A 85 16.88 -11.80 -4.64
N SER A 86 18.10 -11.31 -4.81
CA SER A 86 18.92 -10.82 -3.70
C SER A 86 18.46 -9.49 -3.09
N THR A 87 17.47 -8.81 -3.68
CA THR A 87 17.02 -7.47 -3.27
C THR A 87 15.54 -7.42 -2.86
N ILE A 88 14.88 -8.57 -2.74
CA ILE A 88 13.43 -8.67 -2.43
C ILE A 88 13.07 -7.90 -1.15
N ILE A 89 13.84 -8.08 -0.07
CA ILE A 89 13.61 -7.41 1.22
C ILE A 89 13.78 -5.89 1.09
N GLU A 90 14.82 -5.45 0.38
CA GLU A 90 15.07 -4.04 0.13
C GLU A 90 13.98 -3.41 -0.75
N CYS A 91 13.45 -4.15 -1.74
CA CYS A 91 12.30 -3.74 -2.54
C CYS A 91 11.06 -3.50 -1.67
N ALA A 92 10.70 -4.47 -0.82
CA ALA A 92 9.55 -4.35 0.08
C ALA A 92 9.70 -3.18 1.07
N SER A 93 10.89 -3.02 1.66
CA SER A 93 11.17 -1.94 2.61
C SER A 93 11.22 -0.56 1.93
N ALA A 94 11.79 -0.46 0.73
CA ALA A 94 11.78 0.77 -0.07
C ALA A 94 10.36 1.16 -0.46
N LEU A 95 9.54 0.20 -0.89
CA LEU A 95 8.15 0.41 -1.27
C LEU A 95 7.32 0.88 -0.06
N GLN A 96 7.48 0.26 1.10
CA GLN A 96 6.83 0.71 2.35
C GLN A 96 7.22 2.16 2.68
N THR A 97 8.50 2.51 2.50
CA THR A 97 8.99 3.87 2.73
C THR A 97 8.39 4.84 1.73
N PHE A 98 8.36 4.46 0.45
CA PHE A 98 7.73 5.24 -0.61
C PHE A 98 6.25 5.51 -0.27
N ILE A 99 5.44 4.50 0.04
CA ILE A 99 4.02 4.72 0.33
C ILE A 99 3.82 5.61 1.57
N ARG A 100 4.56 5.35 2.65
CA ARG A 100 4.41 6.05 3.92
C ARG A 100 4.65 7.56 3.82
N TYR A 101 5.61 7.97 2.99
CA TYR A 101 6.05 9.37 2.93
C TYR A 101 5.42 10.15 1.79
N LEU A 102 4.45 9.59 1.05
CA LEU A 102 3.74 10.33 0.02
C LEU A 102 3.08 11.57 0.63
N LYS A 103 3.24 12.71 -0.02
CA LYS A 103 2.62 13.97 0.43
C LYS A 103 1.10 13.85 0.49
N GLN A 104 0.51 13.17 -0.49
CA GLN A 104 -0.88 12.73 -0.46
C GLN A 104 -0.91 11.24 -0.11
N PRO A 105 -1.66 10.82 0.91
CA PRO A 105 -1.71 9.41 1.30
C PRO A 105 -2.23 8.56 0.15
N ILE A 106 -1.69 7.34 0.00
CA ILE A 106 -2.13 6.42 -1.06
C ILE A 106 -3.62 6.09 -0.95
N ILE A 107 -4.15 6.03 0.29
CA ILE A 107 -5.58 5.96 0.57
C ILE A 107 -6.12 7.39 0.73
N PRO A 108 -7.08 7.84 -0.08
CA PRO A 108 -7.70 9.16 0.03
C PRO A 108 -8.27 9.44 1.43
N VAL A 109 -8.23 10.69 1.85
CA VAL A 109 -8.70 11.11 3.19
C VAL A 109 -10.16 10.73 3.43
N ARG A 110 -11.02 10.85 2.42
CA ARG A 110 -12.44 10.46 2.50
C ARG A 110 -12.62 8.97 2.81
N VAL A 111 -11.80 8.12 2.19
CA VAL A 111 -11.80 6.68 2.49
C VAL A 111 -11.27 6.40 3.89
N GLN A 112 -10.22 7.12 4.33
CA GLN A 112 -9.74 7.00 5.71
C GLN A 112 -10.81 7.40 6.73
N GLN A 113 -11.58 8.47 6.47
CA GLN A 113 -12.68 8.90 7.32
C GLN A 113 -13.78 7.83 7.44
N LEU A 114 -14.18 7.22 6.32
CA LEU A 114 -15.14 6.11 6.33
C LEU A 114 -14.64 4.93 7.19
N VAL A 115 -13.36 4.57 7.03
CA VAL A 115 -12.73 3.48 7.79
C VAL A 115 -12.59 3.84 9.27
N LEU A 116 -12.59 5.11 9.66
CA LEU A 116 -12.47 5.59 11.05
C LEU A 116 -13.82 5.90 11.72
N ALA A 117 -14.88 6.04 10.93
CA ALA A 117 -16.20 6.42 11.42
C ALA A 117 -16.80 5.35 12.35
N ASP A 118 -17.51 5.79 13.37
CA ASP A 118 -18.35 4.89 14.15
C ASP A 118 -19.58 4.54 13.32
N ASN A 119 -19.62 3.30 12.84
CA ASN A 119 -20.72 2.76 12.04
C ASN A 119 -21.44 1.69 12.87
N PRO A 120 -22.20 2.07 13.92
CA PRO A 120 -22.81 1.11 14.83
C PRO A 120 -23.78 0.19 14.06
N GLY A 121 -23.70 -1.11 14.32
CA GLY A 121 -24.55 -2.10 13.66
C GLY A 121 -24.16 -2.43 12.21
N ILE A 122 -23.13 -1.79 11.65
CA ILE A 122 -22.64 -2.09 10.30
C ILE A 122 -21.45 -3.04 10.38
N PRO A 123 -21.52 -4.24 9.77
CA PRO A 123 -20.41 -5.17 9.66
C PRO A 123 -19.17 -4.56 8.96
N GLU A 124 -17.97 -4.92 9.45
CA GLU A 124 -16.71 -4.37 8.95
C GLU A 124 -16.44 -4.70 7.47
N ASN A 125 -16.94 -5.84 7.00
CA ASN A 125 -16.85 -6.26 5.60
C ASN A 125 -17.71 -5.40 4.65
N LEU A 126 -18.83 -4.82 5.14
CA LEU A 126 -19.64 -3.87 4.37
C LEU A 126 -18.93 -2.52 4.30
N VAL A 127 -18.39 -2.03 5.42
CA VAL A 127 -17.58 -0.79 5.44
C VAL A 127 -16.40 -0.91 4.46
N ALA A 128 -15.73 -2.06 4.42
CA ALA A 128 -14.66 -2.32 3.45
C ALA A 128 -15.15 -2.31 1.99
N SER A 129 -16.32 -2.89 1.71
CA SER A 129 -16.92 -2.85 0.37
C SER A 129 -17.23 -1.43 -0.08
N ASP A 130 -17.81 -0.61 0.81
CA ASP A 130 -18.09 0.79 0.54
C ASP A 130 -16.81 1.60 0.33
N ALA A 131 -15.77 1.34 1.14
CA ALA A 131 -14.46 1.95 0.98
C ALA A 131 -13.80 1.60 -0.36
N LEU A 132 -13.91 0.36 -0.85
CA LEU A 132 -13.46 -0.01 -2.20
C LEU A 132 -14.23 0.74 -3.29
N GLY A 133 -15.55 0.90 -3.12
CA GLY A 133 -16.37 1.72 -4.02
C GLY A 133 -15.91 3.17 -4.05
N LEU A 134 -15.63 3.77 -2.88
CA LEU A 134 -15.10 5.12 -2.78
C LEU A 134 -13.71 5.26 -3.41
N LEU A 135 -12.82 4.27 -3.25
CA LEU A 135 -11.51 4.28 -3.89
C LEU A 135 -11.62 4.38 -5.42
N GLN A 136 -12.59 3.71 -6.03
CA GLN A 136 -12.82 3.80 -7.47
C GLN A 136 -13.41 5.13 -7.92
N GLN A 137 -14.12 5.84 -7.03
CA GLN A 137 -14.65 7.17 -7.31
C GLN A 137 -13.57 8.23 -7.19
N ASP A 138 -12.71 8.11 -6.17
CA ASP A 138 -11.75 9.14 -5.79
C ASP A 138 -10.39 8.96 -6.48
N LEU A 139 -10.06 7.77 -7.00
CA LEU A 139 -8.80 7.47 -7.67
C LEU A 139 -9.00 6.98 -9.11
N SER A 140 -8.04 7.30 -9.97
CA SER A 140 -7.98 6.81 -11.35
C SER A 140 -6.54 6.51 -11.78
N GLY A 141 -6.38 5.85 -12.92
CA GLY A 141 -5.07 5.66 -13.56
C GLY A 141 -4.04 4.91 -12.68
N PRO A 142 -2.76 5.29 -12.75
CA PRO A 142 -1.66 4.59 -12.06
C PRO A 142 -1.81 4.53 -10.54
N HIS A 143 -2.48 5.51 -9.93
CA HIS A 143 -2.68 5.54 -8.47
C HIS A 143 -3.63 4.42 -8.04
N LEU A 144 -4.79 4.31 -8.68
CA LEU A 144 -5.75 3.24 -8.38
C LEU A 144 -5.14 1.87 -8.68
N GLU A 145 -4.40 1.73 -9.79
CA GLU A 145 -3.72 0.49 -10.15
C GLU A 145 -2.68 0.08 -9.11
N LEU A 146 -1.82 1.01 -8.68
CA LEU A 146 -0.84 0.76 -7.62
C LEU A 146 -1.52 0.31 -6.33
N LEU A 147 -2.59 0.99 -5.89
CA LEU A 147 -3.27 0.66 -4.65
C LEU A 147 -3.91 -0.73 -4.69
N LEU A 148 -4.55 -1.09 -5.81
CA LEU A 148 -5.15 -2.42 -5.97
C LEU A 148 -4.08 -3.52 -6.05
N SER A 149 -2.99 -3.29 -6.78
CA SER A 149 -1.86 -4.24 -6.82
C SER A 149 -1.18 -4.38 -5.46
N LEU A 150 -1.14 -3.32 -4.64
CA LEU A 150 -0.66 -3.39 -3.26
C LEU A 150 -1.56 -4.26 -2.39
N PHE A 151 -2.89 -4.08 -2.48
CA PHE A 151 -3.82 -4.94 -1.74
C PHE A 151 -3.70 -6.40 -2.18
N GLU A 152 -3.56 -6.66 -3.47
CA GLU A 152 -3.33 -8.00 -3.99
C GLU A 152 -2.02 -8.61 -3.48
N LEU A 153 -0.91 -7.85 -3.47
CA LEU A 153 0.36 -8.29 -2.89
C LEU A 153 0.21 -8.67 -1.42
N ILE A 154 -0.42 -7.80 -0.62
CA ILE A 154 -0.61 -8.06 0.81
C ILE A 154 -1.52 -9.28 1.01
N TYR A 155 -2.57 -9.43 0.19
CA TYR A 155 -3.44 -10.60 0.19
C TYR A 155 -2.64 -11.88 -0.08
N LEU A 156 -1.81 -11.91 -1.14
CA LEU A 156 -0.97 -13.07 -1.47
C LEU A 156 -0.03 -13.46 -0.32
N ILE A 157 0.60 -12.48 0.33
CA ILE A 157 1.46 -12.72 1.49
C ILE A 157 0.66 -13.31 2.67
N CYS A 158 -0.54 -12.77 2.93
CA CYS A 158 -1.42 -13.22 4.00
C CYS A 158 -1.97 -14.64 3.75
N SER A 159 -2.31 -14.95 2.50
CA SER A 159 -2.79 -16.27 2.08
C SER A 159 -1.71 -17.35 2.06
N ASN A 160 -0.44 -17.01 2.27
CA ASN A 160 0.67 -17.96 2.33
C ASN A 160 0.87 -18.53 3.76
N TYR A 161 -0.18 -19.13 4.33
CA TYR A 161 -0.26 -19.53 5.74
C TYR A 161 0.74 -20.63 6.14
N HIS A 162 1.12 -21.53 5.23
CA HIS A 162 1.99 -22.68 5.50
C HIS A 162 3.43 -22.36 5.94
N ARG A 163 3.89 -21.11 5.78
CA ARG A 163 5.24 -20.71 6.20
C ARG A 163 5.26 -19.61 7.26
N ASN A 164 4.10 -19.06 7.60
CA ASN A 164 4.02 -17.69 8.14
C ASN A 164 2.77 -17.50 9.01
N GLU A 165 2.54 -18.42 9.96
CA GLU A 165 1.30 -18.54 10.76
C GLU A 165 0.82 -17.22 11.41
N PHE A 166 1.74 -16.35 11.84
CA PHE A 166 1.40 -15.05 12.46
C PHE A 166 1.32 -13.88 11.45
N THR A 167 1.64 -14.09 10.18
CA THR A 167 1.79 -13.02 9.18
C THR A 167 0.47 -12.49 8.66
N CYS A 168 -0.54 -13.36 8.52
CA CYS A 168 -1.87 -12.96 8.03
C CYS A 168 -2.55 -11.91 8.93
N VAL A 169 -2.42 -12.04 10.24
CA VAL A 169 -3.04 -11.11 11.21
C VAL A 169 -2.13 -9.93 11.52
N SER A 170 -0.81 -10.14 11.61
CA SER A 170 0.12 -9.07 12.01
C SER A 170 0.50 -8.10 10.89
N LEU A 171 0.49 -8.53 9.63
CA LEU A 171 0.96 -7.70 8.52
C LEU A 171 0.04 -6.49 8.25
N PRO A 172 -1.30 -6.64 8.17
CA PRO A 172 -2.19 -5.48 8.02
C PRO A 172 -2.02 -4.47 9.15
N ILE A 173 -1.92 -4.94 10.40
CA ILE A 173 -1.69 -4.10 11.59
C ILE A 173 -0.36 -3.33 11.45
N THR A 174 0.72 -4.03 11.09
CA THR A 174 2.06 -3.44 10.91
C THR A 174 2.09 -2.40 9.79
N LEU A 175 1.24 -2.57 8.77
CA LEU A 175 1.15 -1.69 7.62
C LEU A 175 0.20 -0.50 7.82
N LEU A 176 -0.59 -0.44 8.89
CA LEU A 176 -1.49 0.71 9.15
C LEU A 176 -0.77 2.06 9.06
N PRO A 177 0.40 2.29 9.69
CA PRO A 177 1.12 3.57 9.58
C PRO A 177 1.64 3.90 8.17
N THR A 178 1.62 2.92 7.26
CA THR A 178 2.06 3.08 5.88
C THR A 178 0.91 3.55 4.99
N PHE A 179 -0.29 3.04 5.20
CA PHE A 179 -1.47 3.34 4.37
C PHE A 179 -2.34 4.47 4.94
N PHE A 180 -2.38 4.61 6.26
CA PHE A 180 -3.20 5.59 6.96
C PHE A 180 -2.32 6.67 7.57
N ASN A 181 -2.77 7.92 7.46
CA ASN A 181 -2.02 9.03 8.00
C ASN A 181 -2.10 8.99 9.54
N ILE A 182 -0.94 8.86 10.19
CA ILE A 182 -0.80 8.65 11.64
C ILE A 182 -1.39 9.81 12.47
N LYS A 183 -1.68 10.96 11.84
CA LYS A 183 -2.30 12.13 12.48
C LYS A 183 -3.77 11.93 12.88
N GLN A 184 -4.45 10.91 12.36
CA GLN A 184 -5.83 10.58 12.74
C GLN A 184 -5.86 9.90 14.14
N PRO A 185 -6.95 9.99 14.93
CA PRO A 185 -7.05 9.39 16.27
C PRO A 185 -7.21 7.85 16.29
N TRP A 186 -6.74 7.14 15.26
CA TRP A 186 -6.87 5.69 15.14
C TRP A 186 -6.17 4.93 16.27
N GLY A 187 -5.26 5.56 17.03
CA GLY A 187 -4.64 4.94 18.22
C GLY A 187 -5.65 4.40 19.24
N GLN A 188 -6.84 5.00 19.36
CA GLN A 188 -7.92 4.50 20.22
C GLN A 188 -8.82 3.47 19.52
N LYS A 189 -8.90 3.51 18.18
CA LYS A 189 -9.75 2.64 17.33
C LYS A 189 -8.97 1.62 16.51
N TRP A 190 -7.71 1.35 16.88
CA TRP A 190 -6.75 0.67 16.00
C TRP A 190 -7.22 -0.75 15.63
N ARG A 191 -7.94 -1.42 16.54
CA ARG A 191 -8.52 -2.75 16.29
C ARG A 191 -9.56 -2.70 15.18
N GLN A 192 -10.49 -1.77 15.25
CA GLN A 192 -11.53 -1.58 14.22
C GLN A 192 -10.90 -1.23 12.87
N VAL A 193 -9.95 -0.29 12.85
CA VAL A 193 -9.24 0.12 11.63
C VAL A 193 -8.46 -1.06 11.04
N ALA A 194 -7.78 -1.84 11.88
CA ALA A 194 -7.06 -3.05 11.45
C ALA A 194 -8.02 -4.07 10.82
N THR A 195 -9.16 -4.34 11.46
CA THR A 195 -10.17 -5.27 10.94
C THR A 195 -10.72 -4.80 9.60
N ARG A 196 -11.13 -3.54 9.48
CA ARG A 196 -11.60 -2.96 8.21
C ARG A 196 -10.53 -2.98 7.12
N PHE A 197 -9.28 -2.70 7.48
CA PHE A 197 -8.16 -2.76 6.55
C PHE A 197 -7.87 -4.21 6.08
N HIS A 198 -7.99 -5.18 6.99
CA HIS A 198 -7.89 -6.59 6.62
C HIS A 198 -9.01 -7.01 5.66
N GLU A 199 -10.26 -6.61 5.93
CA GLU A 199 -11.40 -6.85 5.03
C GLU A 199 -11.20 -6.20 3.65
N LEU A 200 -10.64 -4.97 3.60
CA LEU A 200 -10.26 -4.31 2.35
C LEU A 200 -9.28 -5.17 1.54
N ILE A 201 -8.24 -5.69 2.19
CA ILE A 201 -7.22 -6.55 1.56
C ILE A 201 -7.85 -7.84 1.03
N ILE A 202 -8.72 -8.49 1.80
CA ILE A 202 -9.40 -9.73 1.38
C ILE A 202 -10.28 -9.51 0.15
N LYS A 203 -11.02 -8.39 0.09
CA LYS A 203 -12.01 -8.13 -0.96
C LYS A 203 -11.41 -7.53 -2.24
N ALA A 204 -10.28 -6.83 -2.14
CA ALA A 204 -9.70 -6.10 -3.27
C ALA A 204 -9.40 -6.97 -4.52
N PRO A 205 -8.90 -8.22 -4.42
CA PRO A 205 -8.64 -9.06 -5.59
C PRO A 205 -9.90 -9.41 -6.39
N GLU A 206 -11.04 -9.63 -5.72
CA GLU A 206 -12.33 -9.87 -6.38
C GLU A 206 -12.83 -8.62 -7.08
N TRP A 207 -12.76 -7.48 -6.40
CA TRP A 207 -13.11 -6.18 -6.97
C TRP A 207 -12.27 -5.79 -8.20
N SER A 208 -10.96 -6.06 -8.16
CA SER A 208 -10.05 -5.82 -9.29
C SER A 208 -10.41 -6.67 -10.52
N ARG A 209 -10.75 -7.96 -10.30
CA ARG A 209 -11.20 -8.87 -11.37
C ARG A 209 -12.51 -8.44 -12.01
N GLN A 210 -13.49 -8.02 -11.20
CA GLN A 210 -14.76 -7.51 -11.71
C GLN A 210 -14.55 -6.29 -12.61
N LYS A 211 -13.72 -5.32 -12.20
CA LYS A 211 -13.36 -4.16 -13.03
C LYS A 211 -12.75 -4.54 -14.38
N LYS A 212 -11.80 -5.49 -14.40
CA LYS A 212 -11.17 -5.97 -15.66
C LYS A 212 -12.20 -6.63 -16.59
N HIS A 213 -13.15 -7.38 -16.04
CA HIS A 213 -14.24 -7.99 -16.81
C HIS A 213 -15.15 -6.94 -17.47
N TYR A 214 -15.47 -5.84 -16.78
CA TYR A 214 -16.27 -4.76 -17.36
C TYR A 214 -15.55 -3.91 -18.41
N LEU A 215 -14.23 -3.75 -18.30
CA LEU A 215 -13.44 -3.01 -19.29
C LEU A 215 -13.22 -3.81 -20.60
N TYR A 216 -13.25 -5.15 -20.53
CA TYR A 216 -13.11 -6.02 -21.71
C TYR A 216 -14.44 -6.45 -22.33
N ASN A 217 -15.55 -6.41 -21.58
CA ASN A 217 -16.89 -6.72 -22.07
C ASN A 217 -17.76 -5.46 -22.05
N SER A 218 -17.59 -4.60 -23.06
CA SER A 218 -18.37 -3.37 -23.26
C SER A 218 -19.85 -3.59 -23.65
N ASP A 219 -20.34 -4.83 -23.61
CA ASP A 219 -21.74 -5.21 -23.85
C ASP A 219 -22.44 -5.82 -22.62
N ALA A 220 -21.85 -5.76 -21.42
CA ALA A 220 -22.50 -6.26 -20.20
C ALA A 220 -23.57 -5.26 -19.67
N PRO A 221 -24.78 -5.72 -19.31
CA PRO A 221 -25.91 -4.85 -19.01
C PRO A 221 -25.68 -4.00 -17.75
N ILE A 222 -26.37 -2.85 -17.75
CA ILE A 222 -26.34 -1.66 -16.88
C ILE A 222 -26.62 -1.99 -15.38
N GLY A 223 -25.83 -2.89 -14.77
CA GLY A 223 -26.02 -3.32 -13.38
C GLY A 223 -25.34 -2.40 -12.35
N TYR A 224 -24.24 -1.75 -12.72
CA TYR A 224 -23.47 -0.91 -11.79
C TYR A 224 -24.01 0.52 -11.65
N HIS A 225 -24.70 1.05 -12.66
CA HIS A 225 -25.40 2.35 -12.53
C HIS A 225 -26.54 2.28 -11.49
N SER A 226 -27.19 1.12 -11.37
CA SER A 226 -28.24 0.89 -10.36
C SER A 226 -27.67 0.83 -8.93
N TYR A 227 -26.52 0.15 -8.74
CA TYR A 227 -25.88 0.04 -7.43
C TYR A 227 -25.25 1.36 -6.94
N ILE A 228 -24.61 2.12 -7.84
CA ILE A 228 -24.08 3.45 -7.53
C ILE A 228 -25.21 4.44 -7.22
N ASN A 229 -26.35 4.35 -7.92
CA ASN A 229 -27.52 5.18 -7.61
C ASN A 229 -28.18 4.82 -6.27
N LEU A 230 -28.21 3.53 -5.90
CA LEU A 230 -28.65 3.08 -4.57
C LEU A 230 -27.73 3.57 -3.45
N LEU A 231 -26.41 3.59 -3.68
CA LEU A 231 -25.45 4.15 -2.72
C LEU A 231 -25.53 5.68 -2.63
N ARG A 232 -25.77 6.38 -3.75
CA ARG A 232 -26.03 7.83 -3.77
C ARG A 232 -27.28 8.21 -2.97
N GLN A 233 -28.36 7.42 -3.07
CA GLN A 233 -29.58 7.67 -2.30
C GLN A 233 -29.40 7.47 -0.79
N ARG A 234 -28.49 6.60 -0.36
CA ARG A 234 -28.19 6.38 1.08
C ARG A 234 -27.29 7.45 1.69
N ILE A 235 -26.43 8.10 0.91
CA ILE A 235 -25.51 9.15 1.41
C ILE A 235 -26.21 10.51 1.55
N VAL A 236 -27.32 10.75 0.84
CA VAL A 236 -28.09 12.01 0.94
C VAL A 236 -29.15 11.96 2.07
N ALA A 237 -29.35 10.79 2.70
CA ALA A 237 -30.36 10.58 3.73
C ALA A 237 -29.83 10.66 5.18
N HIS A 238 -28.57 11.07 5.38
CA HIS A 238 -27.92 11.31 6.67
C HIS A 238 -27.10 12.60 6.62
#